data_AF-A0A5B9WRW4-F1
#
_entry.id   AF-A0A5B9WRW4-F1
#
_cell.length_a   1.000
_cell.length_b   1.000
_cell.length_c   1.000
_cell.angle_alpha   90.00
_cell.angle_beta   90.00
_cell.angle_gamma   90.00
#
_symmetry.space_group_name_H-M   'P 1'
#
loop_
_entity.id
_entity.type
_entity.pdbx_description
1 polymer ?
#
loop_
_entity_poly.entity_id
_entity_poly.type
_entity_poly.pdbx_seq_one_letter_code
_entity_poly.pdbx_strand_id
1 'polypeptide(L)' 'MKLWHALVFLGFAFIAGFTGILFKIMHWPHSDTVIIVATVLKAVAVVLLIAKLATHPKVKELLNW' A
#
# COMPACT_ATOMS: atom_id res chain seq x y z
N MET A 1 -2.13 -10.71 11.45
CA MET A 1 -2.22 -10.93 9.98
C MET A 1 -0.95 -11.61 9.47
N LYS A 2 -1.01 -12.65 8.61
CA LYS A 2 0.20 -13.21 7.95
C LYS A 2 0.78 -12.20 6.94
N LEU A 3 2.08 -12.27 6.61
CA LEU A 3 2.75 -11.28 5.75
C LEU A 3 2.04 -11.16 4.39
N TRP A 4 1.55 -12.29 3.90
CA TRP A 4 0.67 -12.42 2.74
C TRP A 4 -0.51 -11.45 2.71
N HIS A 5 -1.15 -11.15 3.84
CA HIS A 5 -2.30 -10.24 3.86
C HIS A 5 -1.86 -8.80 3.60
N ALA A 6 -0.70 -8.39 4.13
CA ALA A 6 -0.14 -7.07 3.88
C ALA A 6 0.30 -6.92 2.41
N LEU A 7 0.85 -7.99 1.82
CA LEU A 7 1.22 -8.01 0.39
C LEU A 7 -0.01 -7.95 -0.53
N VAL A 8 -1.05 -8.74 -0.24
CA VAL A 8 -2.32 -8.70 -0.99
C VAL A 8 -2.98 -7.32 -0.87
N PHE A 9 -2.96 -6.74 0.33
CA PHE A 9 -3.52 -5.41 0.56
C PHE A 9 -2.75 -4.31 -0.19
N LEU A 10 -1.41 -4.39 -0.23
CA LEU A 10 -0.58 -3.49 -1.02
C LEU A 10 -0.85 -3.64 -2.53
N GLY A 11 -0.98 -4.88 -3.01
CA GLY A 11 -1.33 -5.17 -4.41
C GLY A 11 -2.68 -4.58 -4.81
N PHE A 12 -3.70 -4.74 -3.96
CA PHE A 12 -5.02 -4.14 -4.16
C PHE A 12 -4.95 -2.61 -4.23
N ALA A 13 -4.23 -1.97 -3.30
CA ALA A 13 -4.03 -0.53 -3.30
C ALA A 13 -3.29 -0.03 -4.56
N PHE A 14 -2.39 -0.86 -5.12
CA PHE A 14 -1.72 -0.56 -6.38
C PHE A 14 -2.66 -0.56 -7.58
N ILE A 15 -3.50 -1.59 -7.69
CA ILE A 15 -4.51 -1.69 -8.75
C ILE A 15 -5.50 -0.52 -8.65
N ALA A 16 -6.00 -0.22 -7.45
CA ALA A 16 -6.92 0.91 -7.22
C ALA A 16 -6.29 2.28 -7.58
N GLY A 17 -4.99 2.45 -7.36
CA GLY A 17 -4.28 3.65 -7.78
C GLY A 17 -4.17 3.75 -9.31
N PHE A 18 -3.90 2.61 -9.96
CA PHE A 18 -3.80 2.55 -11.43
C PHE A 18 -5.15 2.84 -12.10
N THR A 19 -6.25 2.31 -11.56
CA THR A 19 -7.60 2.63 -12.03
C THR A 19 -7.96 4.10 -11.80
N GLY A 20 -7.57 4.69 -10.67
CA GLY A 20 -7.74 6.12 -10.40
C GLY A 20 -7.01 7.01 -11.42
N ILE A 21 -5.76 6.67 -11.77
CA ILE A 21 -4.98 7.38 -12.79
C ILE A 21 -5.63 7.23 -14.17
N LEU A 22 -6.10 6.02 -14.51
CA LEU A 22 -6.81 5.79 -15.76
C LEU A 22 -8.08 6.66 -15.84
N PHE A 23 -8.85 6.74 -14.76
CA PHE A 23 -10.03 7.61 -14.67
C PHE A 23 -9.66 9.10 -14.79
N LYS A 24 -8.51 9.53 -14.25
CA LYS A 24 -8.00 10.90 -14.41
C LYS A 24 -7.72 11.21 -15.88
N ILE A 25 -7.09 10.28 -16.61
CA ILE A 25 -6.83 10.41 -18.05
C ILE A 25 -8.14 10.47 -18.84
N MET A 26 -9.10 9.60 -18.48
CA MET A 26 -10.43 9.54 -19.08
C MET A 26 -11.34 10.71 -18.67
N HIS A 27 -10.87 11.65 -17.85
CA HIS A 27 -11.64 12.79 -17.31
C HIS A 27 -12.91 12.36 -16.56
N TRP A 28 -12.90 11.16 -15.99
CA TRP A 28 -14.03 10.68 -15.21
C TRP A 28 -14.20 11.51 -13.93
N PRO A 29 -15.44 11.88 -13.58
CA PRO A 29 -15.69 12.61 -12.35
C PRO A 29 -15.21 11.79 -11.15
N HIS A 30 -14.62 12.47 -10.17
CA HIS A 30 -14.15 11.89 -8.90
C HIS A 30 -12.90 11.00 -9.02
N SER A 31 -12.19 11.02 -10.15
CA SER A 31 -10.90 10.31 -10.30
C SER A 31 -9.89 10.70 -9.22
N ASP A 32 -9.88 11.97 -8.81
CA ASP A 32 -9.00 12.48 -7.74
C ASP A 32 -9.30 11.83 -6.40
N THR A 33 -10.58 11.65 -6.07
CA THR A 33 -11.00 10.96 -4.86
C THR A 33 -10.50 9.51 -4.85
N VAL A 34 -10.61 8.80 -5.99
CA VAL A 34 -10.10 7.43 -6.13
C VAL A 34 -8.59 7.37 -5.93
N ILE A 35 -7.85 8.30 -6.54
CA ILE A 35 -6.38 8.38 -6.40
C ILE A 35 -5.98 8.66 -4.95
N ILE A 36 -6.66 9.59 -4.27
CA ILE A 36 -6.37 9.94 -2.87
C ILE A 36 -6.61 8.72 -1.98
N VAL A 37 -7.76 8.05 -2.12
CA VAL A 37 -8.09 6.85 -1.32
C VAL A 37 -7.08 5.74 -1.56
N ALA A 38 -6.72 5.47 -2.83
CA ALA A 38 -5.72 4.47 -3.15
C ALA A 38 -4.33 4.82 -2.58
N THR A 39 -3.98 6.10 -2.54
CA THR A 39 -2.72 6.59 -1.96
C THR A 39 -2.68 6.39 -0.45
N VAL A 40 -3.77 6.72 0.25
CA VAL A 40 -3.91 6.47 1.69
C VAL A 40 -3.83 4.98 1.99
N LEU A 41 -4.53 4.14 1.22
CA LEU A 41 -4.45 2.69 1.36
C LEU A 41 -3.02 2.17 1.16
N LYS A 42 -2.29 2.66 0.15
CA LYS A 42 -0.88 2.30 -0.05
C LYS A 42 -0.02 2.70 1.14
N ALA A 43 -0.19 3.90 1.66
CA ALA A 43 0.58 4.38 2.81
C ALA A 43 0.35 3.49 4.04
N VAL A 44 -0.90 3.17 4.35
CA VAL A 44 -1.26 2.25 5.44
C VAL A 44 -0.68 0.85 5.20
N ALA A 45 -0.78 0.31 3.98
CA ALA A 45 -0.23 -0.98 3.63
C ALA A 45 1.29 -1.04 3.84
N VAL A 46 2.01 0.00 3.43
CA VAL A 46 3.47 0.14 3.60
C VAL A 46 3.83 0.22 5.08
N VAL A 47 3.14 1.05 5.86
CA VAL A 47 3.39 1.16 7.32
C VAL A 47 3.19 -0.19 8.01
N LEU A 48 2.12 -0.92 7.68
CA LEU A 48 1.88 -2.26 8.23
C LEU A 48 2.96 -3.27 7.82
N LEU A 49 3.45 -3.18 6.58
CA LEU A 49 4.54 -4.03 6.08
C LEU A 49 5.84 -3.74 6.82
N ILE A 50 6.20 -2.47 6.98
CA ILE A 50 7.40 -2.03 7.70
C ILE A 50 7.32 -2.44 9.17
N ALA A 51 6.21 -2.14 9.85
CA ALA A 51 6.00 -2.54 11.25
C ALA A 51 6.18 -4.05 11.41
N LYS A 52 5.63 -4.82 10.46
CA LYS A 52 5.77 -6.27 10.50
C LYS A 52 7.18 -6.76 10.21
N LEU A 53 7.86 -6.13 9.25
CA LEU A 53 9.24 -6.47 8.90
C LEU A 53 10.19 -6.15 10.06
N ALA A 54 10.00 -5.01 10.73
CA ALA A 54 10.76 -4.61 11.92
C ALA A 54 10.59 -5.57 13.11
N THR A 55 9.44 -6.25 13.23
CA THR A 55 9.25 -7.29 14.25
C THR A 55 9.91 -8.63 13.92
N HIS A 56 10.43 -8.81 12.70
CA HIS A 56 11.04 -10.06 12.27
C HIS A 56 12.47 -10.21 12.85
N PRO A 57 12.84 -11.37 13.44
CA PRO A 57 14.12 -11.54 14.16
C PRO A 57 15.35 -11.25 13.29
N LYS A 58 15.34 -11.70 12.03
CA LYS A 58 16.43 -11.40 11.07
C LYS A 58 16.60 -9.93 10.74
N VAL A 59 15.53 -9.13 10.81
CA VAL A 59 15.57 -7.70 10.51
C VAL A 59 16.08 -6.92 11.71
N LYS A 60 15.74 -7.35 12.93
CA LYS A 60 16.35 -6.83 14.15
C LYS A 60 17.86 -7.06 14.18
N GLU A 61 18.28 -8.27 13.82
CA GLU A 61 19.70 -8.62 13.70
C GLU A 61 20.42 -7.78 12.64
N LEU A 62 19.79 -7.53 11.48
CA LEU A 62 20.33 -6.65 10.44
C LEU A 62 20.45 -5.18 10.91
N LEU A 63 19.49 -4.72 11.71
CA LEU A 63 19.41 -3.32 12.16
C LEU A 63 20.33 -3.01 13.36
N ASN A 64 21.03 -4.02 13.92
CA ASN A 64 21.94 -3.90 15.06
C ASN A 64 21.37 -3.00 16.18
N TRP A 65 20.19 -3.37 16.67
CA TRP A 65 19.63 -2.88 17.93
C TRP A 65 19.50 -4.01 18.93
#